data_AF-A0A6N6N5N8-F1
#
_entry.id   AF-A0A6N6N5N8-F1
#
_cell.length_a   1.000
_cell.length_b   1.000
_cell.length_c   1.000
_cell.angle_alpha   90.00
_cell.angle_beta   90.00
_cell.angle_gamma   90.00
#
_symmetry.space_group_name_H-M   'P 1'
#
loop_
_entity.id
_entity.type
_entity.pdbx_description
1 polymer ?
#
loop_
_entity_poly.entity_id
_entity_poly.type
_entity_poly.pdbx_seq_one_letter_code
_entity_poly.pdbx_strand_id
1 'polypeptide(L)'
;MRIVLLGSLLLAGVCALAVGNTVAGDKPDKEECFATSLHHTTRGMGHWYNAADGFSAVTGVPYKDLGCKGCHVSSCNDCHLEKTENGYAYSTEKARDSNTCLKCHAREKATLGMDKARGIESVHMGSMECADCHSKREVHGDGTCYDSMRAPGALDTKCTNCHTAEGGDAPALPGTRSHTVHKDQLDCTACHVSNTMTCYNCHFGVLKETGKKSESFAAKAKDFLLLVKYDGKVTSGTLQTLVGPDNYPFVTYVPYFTHSVMAEGRTCEQCHATEAVSLLAQGKRYAPGTVKDGKVVFKTGVIPLAPELLDWPFLEKKQGKWTPFKPENKPLIQLGVYAEPFSAKELKAMKKKQVFKP
;
A
#
# COMPACT_ATOMS: atom_id res chain seq x y z
N MET A 1 80.81 -34.90 -26.90
CA MET A 1 80.82 -35.52 -28.24
C MET A 1 79.67 -36.54 -28.29
N ARG A 2 78.88 -36.56 -29.38
CA ARG A 2 77.55 -37.20 -29.61
C ARG A 2 76.36 -36.28 -29.22
N ILE A 3 75.92 -35.40 -30.12
CA ILE A 3 75.06 -35.56 -31.33
C ILE A 3 73.56 -35.62 -30.98
N VAL A 4 72.94 -34.46 -31.22
CA VAL A 4 71.60 -34.09 -31.71
C VAL A 4 70.65 -35.24 -32.14
N LEU A 5 69.38 -35.15 -31.70
CA LEU A 5 68.23 -35.39 -32.58
C LEU A 5 67.00 -34.57 -32.13
N LEU A 6 66.60 -33.64 -33.01
CA LEU A 6 65.31 -32.96 -33.02
C LEU A 6 64.18 -33.97 -33.30
N GLY A 7 63.02 -33.75 -32.69
CA GLY A 7 61.76 -34.40 -33.06
C GLY A 7 60.56 -33.62 -32.52
N SER A 8 60.06 -32.69 -33.34
CA SER A 8 58.80 -31.97 -33.16
C SER A 8 57.64 -32.73 -33.80
N LEU A 9 56.54 -32.96 -33.06
CA LEU A 9 55.17 -33.19 -33.56
C LEU A 9 54.20 -33.02 -32.36
N LEU A 10 53.47 -31.90 -32.21
CA LEU A 10 52.11 -31.61 -32.70
C LEU A 10 50.96 -32.44 -32.09
N LEU A 11 50.15 -31.73 -31.29
CA LEU A 11 48.69 -31.82 -31.06
C LEU A 11 48.03 -33.16 -30.69
N ALA A 12 47.40 -33.20 -29.50
CA ALA A 12 45.95 -33.38 -29.36
C ALA A 12 45.53 -33.10 -27.91
N GLY A 13 44.71 -32.07 -27.73
CA GLY A 13 44.13 -31.71 -26.45
C GLY A 13 43.06 -32.71 -26.01
N VAL A 14 43.05 -33.02 -24.72
CA VAL A 14 41.88 -33.54 -24.01
C VAL A 14 41.55 -32.52 -22.94
N CYS A 15 40.74 -31.54 -23.33
CA CYS A 15 40.08 -30.64 -22.39
C CYS A 15 38.99 -31.46 -21.70
N ALA A 16 39.22 -31.85 -20.45
CA ALA A 16 38.20 -32.45 -19.61
C ALA A 16 37.12 -31.39 -19.34
N LEU A 17 36.04 -31.43 -20.12
CA LEU A 17 34.81 -30.69 -19.84
C LEU A 17 34.15 -31.35 -18.63
N ALA A 18 34.51 -30.88 -17.44
CA ALA A 18 33.66 -31.02 -16.28
C ALA A 18 32.41 -30.17 -16.53
N VAL A 19 31.32 -30.83 -16.95
CA VAL A 19 29.99 -30.24 -16.98
C VAL A 19 29.52 -30.14 -15.53
N GLY A 20 29.99 -29.10 -14.84
CA GLY A 20 29.40 -28.65 -13.61
C GLY A 20 28.11 -27.93 -13.94
N ASN A 21 26.97 -28.55 -13.61
CA ASN A 21 25.72 -27.82 -13.45
C ASN A 21 25.94 -26.77 -12.36
N THR A 22 26.27 -25.54 -12.74
CA THR A 22 26.15 -24.39 -11.84
C THR A 22 24.67 -24.09 -11.69
N VAL A 23 23.99 -24.82 -10.81
CA VAL A 23 22.87 -24.25 -10.08
C VAL A 23 23.47 -23.03 -9.40
N ALA A 24 23.04 -21.84 -9.80
CA ALA A 24 23.48 -20.60 -9.20
C ALA A 24 23.21 -20.71 -7.69
N GLY A 25 24.25 -20.98 -6.90
CA GLY A 25 24.14 -21.03 -5.46
C GLY A 25 23.76 -19.64 -4.99
N ASP A 26 22.57 -19.52 -4.39
CA ASP A 26 22.21 -18.32 -3.66
C ASP A 26 23.28 -18.09 -2.59
N LYS A 27 23.90 -16.91 -2.60
CA LYS A 27 24.88 -16.55 -1.58
C LYS A 27 24.17 -16.56 -0.22
N PRO A 28 24.76 -17.16 0.83
CA PRO A 28 24.13 -17.29 2.15
C PRO A 28 23.62 -15.94 2.71
N ASP A 29 24.35 -14.85 2.46
CA ASP A 29 23.97 -13.49 2.87
C ASP A 29 22.59 -13.04 2.34
N LYS A 30 22.13 -13.57 1.19
CA LYS A 30 20.83 -13.22 0.61
C LYS A 30 19.67 -13.93 1.29
N GLU A 31 19.87 -15.18 1.69
CA GLU A 31 18.84 -15.96 2.41
C GLU A 31 18.65 -15.41 3.83
N GLU A 32 19.73 -14.98 4.49
CA GLU A 32 19.66 -14.35 5.81
C GLU A 32 18.93 -12.99 5.76
N CYS A 33 19.22 -12.14 4.77
CA CYS A 33 18.47 -10.90 4.56
C CYS A 33 16.98 -11.18 4.32
N PHE A 34 16.66 -12.13 3.44
CA PHE A 34 15.28 -12.46 3.10
C PHE A 34 14.49 -12.98 4.28
N ALA A 35 15.10 -13.80 5.14
CA ALA A 35 14.48 -14.33 6.35
C ALA A 35 14.00 -13.22 7.30
N THR A 36 14.62 -12.04 7.27
CA THR A 36 14.21 -10.88 8.08
C THR A 36 13.19 -9.96 7.39
N SER A 37 12.97 -10.14 6.09
CA SER A 37 12.11 -9.28 5.28
C SER A 37 10.63 -9.33 5.70
N LEU A 38 9.89 -8.27 5.36
CA LEU A 38 8.44 -8.23 5.57
C LEU A 38 7.68 -9.24 4.67
N HIS A 39 8.23 -9.60 3.51
CA HIS A 39 7.62 -10.60 2.62
C HIS A 39 7.72 -12.02 3.17
N HIS A 40 8.84 -12.34 3.83
CA HIS A 40 9.01 -13.63 4.50
C HIS A 40 8.25 -13.70 5.81
N THR A 41 8.45 -12.71 6.68
CA THR A 41 7.93 -12.76 8.06
C THR A 41 6.46 -12.39 8.14
N THR A 42 5.96 -11.52 7.24
CA THR A 42 4.65 -10.85 7.32
C THR A 42 4.37 -10.13 8.64
N ARG A 43 5.40 -9.92 9.47
CA ARG A 43 5.26 -9.43 10.84
C ARG A 43 4.56 -8.08 10.92
N GLY A 44 4.73 -7.24 9.90
CA GLY A 44 4.10 -5.93 9.89
C GLY A 44 2.57 -5.98 9.86
N MET A 45 1.98 -6.95 9.16
CA MET A 45 0.53 -7.15 9.18
C MET A 45 0.07 -7.71 10.53
N GLY A 46 0.83 -8.67 11.08
CA GLY A 46 0.56 -9.27 12.38
C GLY A 46 0.66 -8.28 13.54
N HIS A 47 1.63 -7.36 13.51
CA HIS A 47 1.86 -6.35 14.54
C HIS A 47 0.62 -5.48 14.76
N TRP A 48 0.10 -4.86 13.69
CA TRP A 48 -1.07 -3.98 13.78
C TRP A 48 -2.38 -4.75 13.97
N TYR A 49 -2.48 -5.96 13.42
CA TYR A 49 -3.64 -6.82 13.66
C TYR A 49 -3.77 -7.22 15.14
N ASN A 50 -2.65 -7.60 15.77
CA ASN A 50 -2.60 -8.08 17.16
C ASN A 50 -2.44 -6.96 18.21
N ALA A 51 -2.36 -5.70 17.80
CA ALA A 51 -2.33 -4.58 18.73
C ALA A 51 -3.59 -4.57 19.63
N ALA A 52 -3.50 -3.95 20.81
CA ALA A 52 -4.62 -3.91 21.76
C ALA A 52 -5.85 -3.18 21.19
N ASP A 53 -5.62 -2.20 20.32
CA ASP A 53 -6.64 -1.50 19.54
C ASP A 53 -6.82 -2.10 18.14
N GLY A 54 -6.17 -3.23 17.86
CA GLY A 54 -6.11 -3.87 16.57
C GLY A 54 -7.30 -4.75 16.27
N PHE A 55 -7.33 -5.22 15.03
CA PHE A 55 -8.48 -5.96 14.51
C PHE A 55 -8.72 -7.31 15.22
N SER A 56 -7.69 -7.90 15.82
CA SER A 56 -7.81 -9.07 16.70
C SER A 56 -8.69 -8.82 17.93
N ALA A 57 -8.67 -7.60 18.50
CA ALA A 57 -9.45 -7.23 19.69
C ALA A 57 -10.97 -7.29 19.42
N VAL A 58 -11.37 -7.10 18.17
CA VAL A 58 -12.78 -7.15 17.74
C VAL A 58 -13.19 -8.53 17.26
N THR A 59 -12.29 -9.26 16.59
CA THR A 59 -12.62 -10.55 15.98
C THR A 59 -12.39 -11.76 16.87
N GLY A 60 -11.45 -11.67 17.81
CA GLY A 60 -10.98 -12.81 18.59
C GLY A 60 -10.34 -13.93 17.76
N VAL A 61 -10.02 -13.67 16.49
CA VAL A 61 -9.39 -14.66 15.60
C VAL A 61 -7.87 -14.51 15.67
N PRO A 62 -7.11 -15.59 15.86
CA PRO A 62 -5.65 -15.52 15.79
C PRO A 62 -5.18 -15.17 14.37
N TYR A 63 -4.15 -14.31 14.24
CA TYR A 63 -3.62 -13.90 12.93
C TYR A 63 -3.26 -15.07 12.01
N LYS A 64 -2.68 -16.15 12.57
CA LYS A 64 -2.29 -17.37 11.86
C LYS A 64 -3.46 -18.13 11.21
N ASP A 65 -4.68 -17.91 11.71
CA ASP A 65 -5.89 -18.60 11.25
C ASP A 65 -6.63 -17.79 10.15
N LEU A 66 -6.13 -16.59 9.84
CA LEU A 66 -6.65 -15.77 8.74
C LEU A 66 -6.22 -16.36 7.38
N GLY A 67 -7.03 -16.13 6.35
CA GLY A 67 -6.71 -16.48 4.97
C GLY A 67 -5.51 -15.73 4.35
N CYS A 68 -4.72 -15.03 5.16
CA CYS A 68 -3.52 -14.29 4.77
C CYS A 68 -2.33 -15.22 4.45
N LYS A 69 -2.35 -16.47 4.94
CA LYS A 69 -1.27 -17.46 4.74
C LYS A 69 -0.85 -17.70 3.29
N GLY A 70 -1.77 -17.49 2.34
CA GLY A 70 -1.49 -17.67 0.91
C GLY A 70 -0.60 -16.59 0.29
N CYS A 71 -0.21 -15.57 1.05
CA CYS A 71 0.69 -14.51 0.61
C CYS A 71 2.06 -14.56 1.29
N HIS A 72 2.28 -15.47 2.24
CA HIS A 72 3.54 -15.59 2.96
C HIS A 72 4.56 -16.27 2.04
N VAL A 73 5.67 -15.58 1.76
CA VAL A 73 6.69 -16.09 0.84
C VAL A 73 7.69 -16.93 1.62
N SER A 74 7.75 -18.22 1.31
CA SER A 74 8.60 -19.17 2.03
C SER A 74 9.87 -19.55 1.28
N SER A 75 9.94 -19.24 -0.03
CA SER A 75 11.11 -19.54 -0.85
C SER A 75 11.27 -18.58 -2.03
N CYS A 76 12.45 -18.58 -2.65
CA CYS A 76 12.72 -17.87 -3.90
C CYS A 76 11.75 -18.28 -5.03
N ASN A 77 11.16 -19.48 -4.96
CA ASN A 77 10.34 -20.04 -6.02
C ASN A 77 9.09 -19.22 -6.32
N ASP A 78 8.48 -18.66 -5.28
CA ASP A 78 7.21 -17.94 -5.38
C ASP A 78 7.31 -16.77 -6.39
N CYS A 79 8.48 -16.13 -6.43
CA CYS A 79 8.77 -14.99 -7.31
C CYS A 79 9.62 -15.38 -8.52
N HIS A 80 10.68 -16.17 -8.35
CA HIS A 80 11.70 -16.38 -9.39
C HIS A 80 11.49 -17.63 -10.26
N LEU A 81 10.85 -18.69 -9.75
CA LEU A 81 10.80 -19.97 -10.47
C LEU A 81 9.86 -19.91 -11.68
N GLU A 82 10.38 -20.16 -12.86
CA GLU A 82 9.61 -20.30 -14.08
C GLU A 82 9.85 -21.65 -14.76
N LYS A 83 8.85 -22.09 -15.53
CA LYS A 83 8.94 -23.29 -16.33
C LYS A 83 9.47 -22.91 -17.72
N THR A 84 10.55 -23.56 -18.11
CA THR A 84 11.20 -23.46 -19.42
C THR A 84 11.02 -24.77 -20.19
N GLU A 85 11.44 -24.81 -21.44
CA GLU A 85 11.45 -26.05 -22.25
C GLU A 85 12.34 -27.14 -21.64
N ASN A 86 13.40 -26.74 -20.92
CA ASN A 86 14.41 -27.64 -20.35
C ASN A 86 14.17 -27.95 -18.85
N GLY A 87 13.00 -27.61 -18.30
CA GLY A 87 12.67 -27.81 -16.88
C GLY A 87 12.40 -26.48 -16.17
N TYR A 88 12.84 -26.35 -14.92
CA TYR A 88 12.61 -25.14 -14.13
C TYR A 88 13.88 -24.29 -14.01
N ALA A 89 13.73 -22.97 -14.07
CA ALA A 89 14.82 -22.02 -13.92
C ALA A 89 14.38 -20.82 -13.07
N TYR A 90 15.35 -20.07 -12.53
CA TYR A 90 15.10 -18.78 -11.89
C TYR A 90 15.27 -17.64 -12.87
N SER A 91 14.31 -16.72 -12.86
CA SER A 91 14.29 -15.54 -13.71
C SER A 91 14.09 -14.27 -12.89
N THR A 92 14.96 -13.29 -13.12
CA THR A 92 14.79 -11.94 -12.58
C THR A 92 13.75 -11.15 -13.36
N GLU A 93 13.54 -11.46 -14.63
CA GLU A 93 12.50 -10.84 -15.45
C GLU A 93 11.12 -11.18 -14.90
N LYS A 94 10.84 -12.48 -14.70
CA LYS A 94 9.60 -12.93 -14.04
C LYS A 94 9.39 -12.28 -12.67
N ALA A 95 10.44 -12.18 -11.87
CA ALA A 95 10.32 -11.61 -10.53
C ALA A 95 10.06 -10.09 -10.54
N ARG A 96 10.45 -9.39 -11.62
CA ARG A 96 10.23 -7.95 -11.80
C ARG A 96 8.86 -7.64 -12.43
N ASP A 97 8.29 -8.57 -13.20
CA ASP A 97 6.95 -8.43 -13.77
C ASP A 97 5.89 -8.20 -12.68
N SER A 98 5.09 -7.13 -12.82
CA SER A 98 4.06 -6.76 -11.84
C SER A 98 3.05 -7.87 -11.58
N ASN A 99 2.77 -8.77 -12.53
CA ASN A 99 1.88 -9.90 -12.33
C ASN A 99 2.40 -10.88 -11.27
N THR A 100 3.72 -10.94 -11.02
CA THR A 100 4.27 -11.71 -9.91
C THR A 100 3.85 -11.10 -8.57
N CYS A 101 3.96 -9.79 -8.41
CA CYS A 101 3.55 -9.06 -7.20
C CYS A 101 2.03 -9.13 -6.99
N LEU A 102 1.25 -8.93 -8.06
CA LEU A 102 -0.21 -8.83 -8.02
C LEU A 102 -0.93 -10.14 -7.68
N LYS A 103 -0.24 -11.29 -7.65
CA LYS A 103 -0.77 -12.55 -7.11
C LYS A 103 -1.14 -12.41 -5.63
N CYS A 104 -0.32 -11.69 -4.86
CA CYS A 104 -0.48 -11.47 -3.42
C CYS A 104 -1.03 -10.06 -3.12
N HIS A 105 -0.61 -9.05 -3.89
CA HIS A 105 -1.08 -7.67 -3.77
C HIS A 105 -2.45 -7.46 -4.44
N ALA A 106 -3.43 -8.31 -4.10
CA ALA A 106 -4.77 -8.30 -4.71
C ALA A 106 -5.53 -6.99 -4.47
N ARG A 107 -5.23 -6.29 -3.37
CA ARG A 107 -5.76 -4.95 -3.08
C ARG A 107 -5.33 -3.95 -4.16
N GLU A 108 -4.07 -4.01 -4.55
CA GLU A 108 -3.51 -3.16 -5.59
C GLU A 108 -4.07 -3.54 -6.96
N LYS A 109 -4.12 -4.84 -7.29
CA LYS A 109 -4.76 -5.33 -8.53
C LYS A 109 -6.18 -4.81 -8.72
N ALA A 110 -6.98 -4.81 -7.65
CA ALA A 110 -8.32 -4.25 -7.68
C ALA A 110 -8.32 -2.73 -7.88
N THR A 111 -7.34 -2.03 -7.31
CA THR A 111 -7.17 -0.57 -7.41
C THR A 111 -6.88 -0.15 -8.84
N LEU A 112 -5.94 -0.83 -9.51
CA LEU A 112 -5.60 -0.63 -10.92
C LEU A 112 -6.79 -0.93 -11.85
N GLY A 113 -7.51 -2.02 -11.60
CA GLY A 113 -8.71 -2.36 -12.38
C GLY A 113 -9.81 -1.29 -12.26
N MET A 114 -9.98 -0.70 -11.08
CA MET A 114 -10.92 0.41 -10.87
C MET A 114 -10.45 1.71 -11.54
N ASP A 115 -9.15 2.00 -11.54
CA ASP A 115 -8.60 3.17 -12.22
C ASP A 115 -8.81 3.09 -13.72
N LYS A 116 -8.51 1.94 -14.33
CA LYS A 116 -8.76 1.67 -15.74
C LYS A 116 -10.23 1.83 -16.11
N ALA A 117 -11.13 1.25 -15.31
CA ALA A 117 -12.58 1.38 -15.54
C ALA A 117 -13.09 2.83 -15.42
N ARG A 118 -12.38 3.70 -14.70
CA ARG A 118 -12.73 5.10 -14.50
C ARG A 118 -11.93 6.06 -15.39
N GLY A 119 -10.98 5.57 -16.19
CA GLY A 119 -10.10 6.39 -17.03
C GLY A 119 -9.17 7.31 -16.24
N ILE A 120 -8.74 6.88 -15.05
CA ILE A 120 -7.87 7.66 -14.14
C ILE A 120 -6.59 6.89 -13.79
N GLU A 121 -6.10 6.10 -14.75
CA GLU A 121 -4.87 5.32 -14.62
C GLU A 121 -3.70 6.22 -14.20
N SER A 122 -2.83 5.67 -13.36
CA SER A 122 -1.71 6.43 -12.86
C SER A 122 -0.70 6.70 -13.94
N VAL A 123 -0.08 7.87 -13.90
CA VAL A 123 0.99 8.28 -14.81
C VAL A 123 2.22 7.35 -14.80
N HIS A 124 2.41 6.58 -13.73
CA HIS A 124 3.49 5.59 -13.64
C HIS A 124 3.04 4.18 -14.05
N MET A 125 1.75 3.87 -13.89
CA MET A 125 1.21 2.54 -14.14
C MET A 125 0.92 2.38 -15.64
N GLY A 126 1.78 1.63 -16.34
CA GLY A 126 1.71 1.44 -17.80
C GLY A 126 3.05 1.63 -18.51
N SER A 127 3.98 2.34 -17.86
CA SER A 127 5.37 2.52 -18.32
C SER A 127 6.41 1.97 -17.33
N MET A 128 6.01 1.78 -16.07
CA MET A 128 6.86 1.23 -15.01
C MET A 128 6.26 -0.05 -14.43
N GLU A 129 7.15 -0.96 -14.04
CA GLU A 129 6.83 -2.15 -13.25
C GLU A 129 6.95 -1.84 -11.74
N CYS A 130 6.37 -2.70 -10.90
CA CYS A 130 6.47 -2.56 -9.43
C CYS A 130 7.93 -2.41 -8.96
N ALA A 131 8.84 -3.19 -9.57
CA ALA A 131 10.26 -3.26 -9.23
C ALA A 131 11.11 -2.11 -9.79
N ASP A 132 10.50 -1.14 -10.48
CA ASP A 132 11.16 0.11 -10.89
C ASP A 132 11.07 1.17 -9.79
N CYS A 133 10.03 1.11 -8.96
CA CYS A 133 9.91 1.93 -7.76
C CYS A 133 10.40 1.17 -6.51
N HIS A 134 9.95 -0.07 -6.32
CA HIS A 134 10.27 -0.88 -5.15
C HIS A 134 11.60 -1.60 -5.30
N SER A 135 12.58 -1.23 -4.48
CA SER A 135 13.95 -1.74 -4.61
C SER A 135 14.07 -3.21 -4.18
N LYS A 136 15.12 -3.90 -4.67
CA LYS A 136 15.44 -5.27 -4.22
C LYS A 136 15.64 -5.33 -2.70
N ARG A 137 16.13 -4.26 -2.09
CA ARG A 137 16.32 -4.15 -0.64
C ARG A 137 14.97 -4.15 0.08
N GLU A 138 13.98 -3.41 -0.41
CA GLU A 138 12.64 -3.41 0.20
C GLU A 138 11.96 -4.79 0.13
N VAL A 139 12.19 -5.52 -0.97
CA VAL A 139 11.60 -6.85 -1.16
C VAL A 139 12.34 -7.91 -0.34
N HIS A 140 13.67 -7.95 -0.46
CA HIS A 140 14.50 -8.97 0.19
C HIS A 140 14.90 -8.63 1.63
N GLY A 141 14.62 -7.43 2.13
CA GLY A 141 15.12 -6.97 3.42
C GLY A 141 16.59 -6.55 3.39
N ASP A 142 17.04 -5.98 4.51
CA ASP A 142 18.41 -5.50 4.73
C ASP A 142 19.03 -6.07 6.01
N GLY A 143 18.47 -7.15 6.55
CA GLY A 143 18.83 -7.74 7.83
C GLY A 143 18.07 -7.15 9.03
N THR A 144 17.32 -6.05 8.86
CA THR A 144 16.50 -5.47 9.93
C THR A 144 15.08 -6.03 9.89
N CYS A 145 14.64 -6.61 11.01
CA CYS A 145 13.26 -7.06 11.13
C CYS A 145 12.32 -5.88 11.51
N TYR A 146 11.67 -5.27 10.52
CA TYR A 146 10.73 -4.16 10.73
C TYR A 146 9.34 -4.62 11.16
N ASP A 147 8.69 -3.90 12.07
CA ASP A 147 7.28 -4.10 12.45
C ASP A 147 6.26 -3.46 11.51
N SER A 148 6.71 -2.82 10.44
CA SER A 148 5.85 -2.13 9.49
C SER A 148 6.64 -1.73 8.24
N MET A 149 5.98 -1.73 7.08
CA MET A 149 6.53 -1.08 5.88
C MET A 149 6.67 0.45 6.03
N ARG A 150 6.05 1.04 7.05
CA ARG A 150 6.20 2.45 7.42
C ARG A 150 7.07 2.63 8.67
N ALA A 151 7.85 1.62 9.06
CA ALA A 151 8.89 1.86 10.05
C ALA A 151 10.01 2.71 9.41
N PRO A 152 10.67 3.61 10.16
CA PRO A 152 11.80 4.37 9.64
C PRO A 152 12.84 3.47 9.00
N GLY A 153 13.22 3.80 7.77
CA GLY A 153 14.17 3.01 6.98
C GLY A 153 13.57 1.82 6.23
N ALA A 154 12.39 1.30 6.58
CA ALA A 154 11.85 0.09 5.92
C ALA A 154 11.65 0.23 4.40
N LEU A 155 11.36 1.44 3.93
CA LEU A 155 11.26 1.78 2.52
C LEU A 155 12.30 2.87 2.16
N ASP A 156 12.91 2.72 0.99
CA ASP A 156 13.78 3.71 0.36
C ASP A 156 13.13 4.39 -0.86
N THR A 157 11.99 3.88 -1.33
CA THR A 157 11.18 4.45 -2.39
C THR A 157 10.71 5.86 -2.02
N LYS A 158 11.10 6.85 -2.82
CA LYS A 158 10.67 8.25 -2.69
C LYS A 158 10.50 8.89 -4.05
N CYS A 159 9.51 9.78 -4.19
CA CYS A 159 9.28 10.52 -5.43
C CYS A 159 10.54 11.28 -5.88
N THR A 160 11.28 11.84 -4.92
CA THR A 160 12.51 12.60 -5.12
C THR A 160 13.71 11.77 -5.60
N ASN A 161 13.60 10.44 -5.63
CA ASN A 161 14.64 9.59 -6.23
C ASN A 161 14.68 9.76 -7.75
N CYS A 162 13.54 10.14 -8.36
CA CYS A 162 13.42 10.38 -9.82
C CYS A 162 13.09 11.85 -10.12
N HIS A 163 12.21 12.47 -9.34
CA HIS A 163 11.84 13.88 -9.50
C HIS A 163 12.84 14.78 -8.79
N THR A 164 14.03 14.93 -9.37
CA THR A 164 15.10 15.78 -8.81
C THR A 164 15.03 17.20 -9.38
N ALA A 165 15.69 18.16 -8.73
CA ALA A 165 15.83 19.51 -9.27
C ALA A 165 16.80 19.57 -10.46
N GLU A 166 17.72 18.61 -10.55
CA GLU A 166 18.77 18.54 -11.58
C GLU A 166 18.27 17.90 -12.88
N GLY A 167 17.06 17.34 -12.88
CA GLY A 167 16.44 16.67 -14.04
C GLY A 167 16.79 15.19 -14.14
N GLY A 168 16.23 14.53 -15.17
CA GLY A 168 16.36 13.10 -15.43
C GLY A 168 15.26 12.62 -16.38
N ASP A 169 15.00 11.32 -16.40
CA ASP A 169 13.91 10.72 -17.21
C ASP A 169 12.51 11.09 -16.69
N ALA A 170 12.42 11.57 -15.45
CA ALA A 170 11.20 12.10 -14.84
C ALA A 170 11.19 13.64 -14.84
N PRO A 171 10.00 14.27 -14.91
CA PRO A 171 9.89 15.72 -14.80
C PRO A 171 10.50 16.23 -13.48
N ALA A 172 11.32 17.29 -13.57
CA ALA A 172 11.86 17.94 -12.39
C ALA A 172 10.73 18.51 -11.51
N LEU A 173 10.99 18.62 -10.19
CA LEU A 173 10.05 19.24 -9.27
C LEU A 173 9.79 20.71 -9.67
N PRO A 174 8.56 21.07 -10.07
CA PRO A 174 8.31 22.42 -10.55
C PRO A 174 8.26 23.39 -9.38
N GLY A 175 8.81 24.60 -9.58
CA GLY A 175 8.78 25.70 -8.61
C GLY A 175 7.39 26.34 -8.46
N THR A 176 6.33 25.54 -8.37
CA THR A 176 4.96 26.05 -8.22
C THR A 176 4.74 26.66 -6.84
N ARG A 177 3.73 27.51 -6.74
CA ARG A 177 3.33 28.11 -5.46
C ARG A 177 3.01 27.04 -4.42
N SER A 178 2.32 25.96 -4.80
CA SER A 178 1.98 24.87 -3.87
C SER A 178 3.24 24.23 -3.25
N HIS A 179 4.25 23.91 -4.07
CA HIS A 179 5.55 23.42 -3.55
C HIS A 179 6.23 24.46 -2.66
N THR A 180 6.12 25.74 -2.99
CA THR A 180 6.75 26.83 -2.24
C THR A 180 6.11 27.09 -0.88
N VAL A 181 4.78 27.02 -0.77
CA VAL A 181 4.08 27.32 0.48
C VAL A 181 4.03 26.13 1.43
N HIS A 182 4.04 24.90 0.89
CA HIS A 182 3.96 23.68 1.68
C HIS A 182 5.31 23.04 1.96
N LYS A 183 6.29 23.14 1.04
CA LYS A 183 7.66 22.61 1.18
C LYS A 183 7.66 21.24 1.86
N ASP A 184 8.14 21.18 3.11
CA ASP A 184 8.32 19.95 3.87
C ASP A 184 7.12 19.53 4.72
N GLN A 185 6.01 20.29 4.69
CA GLN A 185 4.82 20.00 5.50
C GLN A 185 3.94 18.89 4.91
N LEU A 186 3.97 18.72 3.59
CA LEU A 186 3.18 17.72 2.87
C LEU A 186 4.13 16.70 2.24
N ASP A 187 3.77 15.42 2.32
CA ASP A 187 4.30 14.40 1.45
C ASP A 187 3.72 14.57 0.03
N CYS A 188 4.48 14.20 -1.00
CA CYS A 188 4.06 14.32 -2.40
C CYS A 188 2.68 13.66 -2.64
N THR A 189 2.40 12.56 -1.94
CA THR A 189 1.14 11.81 -2.07
C THR A 189 -0.08 12.59 -1.57
N ALA A 190 0.06 13.55 -0.66
CA ALA A 190 -1.06 14.38 -0.21
C ALA A 190 -1.68 15.19 -1.37
N CYS A 191 -0.86 15.55 -2.37
CA CYS A 191 -1.29 16.31 -3.54
C CYS A 191 -1.42 15.44 -4.79
N HIS A 192 -0.53 14.47 -5.00
CA HIS A 192 -0.45 13.72 -6.26
C HIS A 192 -1.20 12.39 -6.26
N VAL A 193 -1.72 11.93 -5.12
CA VAL A 193 -2.64 10.78 -5.11
C VAL A 193 -4.08 11.25 -5.36
N SER A 194 -4.70 10.70 -6.39
CA SER A 194 -6.00 11.16 -6.89
C SER A 194 -7.18 10.74 -6.01
N ASN A 195 -7.06 9.64 -5.26
CA ASN A 195 -8.11 9.12 -4.38
C ASN A 195 -7.55 8.11 -3.37
N THR A 196 -8.36 7.79 -2.38
CA THR A 196 -8.18 6.71 -1.42
C THR A 196 -8.99 5.49 -1.85
N MET A 197 -8.35 4.32 -1.92
CA MET A 197 -9.08 3.05 -2.02
C MET A 197 -9.36 2.52 -0.61
N THR A 198 -10.62 2.35 -0.25
CA THR A 198 -11.09 1.87 1.07
C THR A 198 -11.89 0.58 0.92
N CYS A 199 -11.59 -0.42 1.76
CA CYS A 199 -12.48 -1.56 1.97
C CYS A 199 -13.43 -1.20 3.10
N TYR A 200 -14.72 -1.11 2.81
CA TYR A 200 -15.69 -0.57 3.74
C TYR A 200 -16.68 -1.64 4.22
N ASN A 201 -16.85 -1.67 5.54
CA ASN A 201 -17.85 -2.41 6.28
C ASN A 201 -17.73 -3.91 5.99
N CYS A 202 -16.53 -4.45 6.27
CA CYS A 202 -16.28 -5.88 6.21
C CYS A 202 -16.86 -6.57 7.46
N HIS A 203 -17.54 -7.68 7.25
CA HIS A 203 -18.20 -8.50 8.27
C HIS A 203 -17.41 -9.78 8.42
N PHE A 204 -16.56 -9.85 9.44
CA PHE A 204 -15.67 -10.99 9.60
C PHE A 204 -16.41 -12.28 9.99
N GLY A 205 -17.51 -12.16 10.74
CA GLY A 205 -18.42 -13.28 11.01
C GLY A 205 -18.96 -13.89 9.71
N VAL A 206 -19.45 -13.06 8.79
CA VAL A 206 -19.92 -13.51 7.46
C VAL A 206 -18.79 -14.15 6.65
N LEU A 207 -17.58 -13.59 6.68
CA LEU A 207 -16.43 -14.21 6.01
C LEU A 207 -16.11 -15.60 6.61
N LYS A 208 -16.15 -15.72 7.94
CA LYS A 208 -15.91 -16.98 8.64
C LYS A 208 -16.98 -18.04 8.32
N GLU A 209 -18.24 -17.65 8.27
CA GLU A 209 -19.37 -18.55 7.99
C GLU A 209 -19.43 -18.98 6.51
N THR A 210 -19.22 -18.04 5.59
CA THR A 210 -19.43 -18.29 4.14
C THR A 210 -18.15 -18.66 3.39
N GLY A 211 -16.98 -18.34 3.95
CA GLY A 211 -15.68 -18.42 3.26
C GLY A 211 -15.51 -17.43 2.09
N LYS A 212 -16.51 -16.59 1.81
CA LYS A 212 -16.55 -15.73 0.61
C LYS A 212 -16.37 -14.26 0.94
N LYS A 213 -15.22 -13.71 0.52
CA LYS A 213 -14.91 -12.28 0.65
C LYS A 213 -15.99 -11.40 -0.01
N SER A 214 -16.50 -11.77 -1.18
CA SER A 214 -17.54 -10.99 -1.88
C SER A 214 -18.84 -10.83 -1.09
N GLU A 215 -19.12 -11.74 -0.18
CA GLU A 215 -20.33 -11.71 0.65
C GLU A 215 -20.10 -10.97 1.97
N SER A 216 -18.84 -10.67 2.30
CA SER A 216 -18.42 -10.11 3.59
C SER A 216 -18.13 -8.60 3.55
N PHE A 217 -17.99 -7.94 2.40
CA PHE A 217 -17.82 -6.48 2.35
C PHE A 217 -19.06 -5.78 1.78
N ALA A 218 -19.44 -4.64 2.36
CA ALA A 218 -20.59 -3.88 1.85
C ALA A 218 -20.22 -2.97 0.68
N ALA A 219 -19.02 -2.38 0.70
CA ALA A 219 -18.59 -1.46 -0.37
C ALA A 219 -17.07 -1.39 -0.52
N LYS A 220 -16.64 -1.00 -1.72
CA LYS A 220 -15.31 -0.45 -2.00
C LYS A 220 -15.50 1.02 -2.33
N ALA A 221 -14.80 1.91 -1.63
CA ALA A 221 -14.85 3.34 -1.90
C ALA A 221 -13.58 3.77 -2.63
N LYS A 222 -13.75 4.67 -3.61
CA LYS A 222 -12.63 5.28 -4.34
C LYS A 222 -12.91 6.75 -4.73
N ASP A 223 -13.77 7.40 -3.95
CA ASP A 223 -14.45 8.64 -4.37
C ASP A 223 -13.90 9.88 -3.66
N PHE A 224 -13.18 9.71 -2.55
CA PHE A 224 -12.54 10.77 -1.77
C PHE A 224 -11.05 10.49 -1.59
N LEU A 225 -10.31 11.49 -1.12
CA LEU A 225 -8.96 11.33 -0.58
C LEU A 225 -8.98 11.60 0.93
N LEU A 226 -8.62 10.59 1.71
CA LEU A 226 -8.33 10.78 3.13
C LEU A 226 -6.90 11.31 3.28
N LEU A 227 -6.72 12.35 4.07
CA LEU A 227 -5.40 12.82 4.50
C LEU A 227 -5.17 12.41 5.95
N VAL A 228 -3.98 11.91 6.23
CA VAL A 228 -3.50 11.57 7.58
C VAL A 228 -2.16 12.24 7.81
N LYS A 229 -1.73 12.35 9.06
CA LYS A 229 -0.34 12.67 9.37
C LYS A 229 0.47 11.39 9.57
N TYR A 230 1.74 11.46 9.20
CA TYR A 230 2.72 10.40 9.37
C TYR A 230 4.11 11.02 9.23
N ASP A 231 5.02 10.69 10.15
CA ASP A 231 6.40 11.17 10.14
C ASP A 231 6.51 12.71 10.03
N GLY A 232 5.68 13.41 10.80
CA GLY A 232 5.63 14.87 10.84
C GLY A 232 5.04 15.56 9.60
N LYS A 233 4.61 14.81 8.58
CA LYS A 233 4.01 15.35 7.34
C LYS A 233 2.56 14.93 7.18
N VAL A 234 1.79 15.68 6.40
CA VAL A 234 0.49 15.22 5.89
C VAL A 234 0.71 14.38 4.64
N THR A 235 0.08 13.22 4.57
CA THR A 235 0.20 12.24 3.48
C THR A 235 -1.18 11.70 3.09
N SER A 236 -1.27 11.02 1.94
CA SER A 236 -2.46 10.24 1.61
C SER A 236 -2.66 9.10 2.61
N GLY A 237 -3.90 8.86 2.98
CA GLY A 237 -4.30 7.79 3.88
C GLY A 237 -5.38 6.90 3.30
N THR A 238 -5.69 5.86 4.04
CA THR A 238 -6.88 5.03 3.84
C THR A 238 -7.52 4.71 5.17
N LEU A 239 -8.75 4.21 5.09
CA LEU A 239 -9.37 3.54 6.21
C LEU A 239 -9.80 2.14 5.82
N GLN A 240 -10.08 1.35 6.84
CA GLN A 240 -10.89 0.14 6.70
C GLN A 240 -11.89 0.12 7.85
N THR A 241 -13.13 -0.24 7.54
CA THR A 241 -14.16 -0.40 8.57
C THR A 241 -14.62 -1.84 8.63
N LEU A 242 -14.90 -2.30 9.84
CA LEU A 242 -15.41 -3.63 10.12
C LEU A 242 -16.54 -3.59 11.13
N VAL A 243 -17.32 -4.67 11.08
CA VAL A 243 -18.35 -4.98 12.07
C VAL A 243 -18.01 -6.35 12.65
N GLY A 244 -17.72 -6.37 13.95
CA GLY A 244 -17.45 -7.56 14.75
C GLY A 244 -18.72 -8.26 15.22
N PRO A 245 -18.57 -9.26 16.11
CA PRO A 245 -19.68 -9.83 16.86
C PRO A 245 -20.54 -8.75 17.52
N ASP A 246 -21.84 -9.02 17.69
CA ASP A 246 -22.81 -8.11 18.31
C ASP A 246 -22.85 -6.71 17.68
N ASN A 247 -22.57 -6.63 16.38
CA ASN A 247 -22.54 -5.38 15.62
C ASN A 247 -21.50 -4.36 16.16
N TYR A 248 -20.42 -4.82 16.80
CA TYR A 248 -19.37 -3.93 17.32
C TYR A 248 -18.59 -3.25 16.18
N PRO A 249 -18.60 -1.91 16.07
CA PRO A 249 -17.95 -1.20 14.98
C PRO A 249 -16.44 -1.03 15.20
N PHE A 250 -15.68 -1.13 14.12
CA PHE A 250 -14.24 -0.91 14.09
C PHE A 250 -13.86 -0.02 12.92
N VAL A 251 -12.91 0.90 13.15
CA VAL A 251 -12.29 1.71 12.09
C VAL A 251 -10.79 1.77 12.32
N THR A 252 -10.01 1.37 11.31
CA THR A 252 -8.57 1.68 11.29
C THR A 252 -8.29 2.75 10.25
N TYR A 253 -7.39 3.67 10.59
CA TYR A 253 -6.83 4.66 9.69
C TYR A 253 -5.34 4.43 9.56
N VAL A 254 -4.81 4.44 8.34
CA VAL A 254 -3.38 4.21 8.07
C VAL A 254 -2.87 5.12 6.95
N PRO A 255 -1.58 5.49 6.93
CA PRO A 255 -0.95 6.11 5.77
C PRO A 255 -0.97 5.12 4.61
N TYR A 256 -1.35 5.56 3.42
CA TYR A 256 -1.56 4.66 2.30
C TYR A 256 -1.27 5.31 0.97
N PHE A 257 -0.48 4.62 0.15
CA PHE A 257 -0.25 4.99 -1.23
C PHE A 257 -1.13 4.10 -2.11
N THR A 258 -2.12 4.69 -2.77
CA THR A 258 -3.06 3.93 -3.63
C THR A 258 -2.48 3.61 -5.00
N HIS A 259 -1.27 4.07 -5.32
CA HIS A 259 -0.68 4.03 -6.66
C HIS A 259 -1.51 4.74 -7.75
N SER A 260 -2.61 5.42 -7.41
CA SER A 260 -3.40 6.25 -8.34
C SER A 260 -2.79 7.66 -8.44
N VAL A 261 -1.61 7.78 -9.03
CA VAL A 261 -0.85 9.05 -9.13
C VAL A 261 -1.26 9.88 -10.34
N MET A 262 -1.52 11.17 -10.13
CA MET A 262 -1.82 12.17 -11.17
C MET A 262 -0.69 13.19 -11.33
N ALA A 263 -0.48 13.69 -12.56
CA ALA A 263 0.63 14.58 -12.90
C ALA A 263 0.48 15.98 -12.28
N GLU A 264 -0.71 16.56 -12.34
CA GLU A 264 -0.95 17.97 -12.04
C GLU A 264 -0.93 18.26 -10.54
N GLY A 265 -1.25 17.25 -9.73
CA GLY A 265 -1.53 17.42 -8.30
C GLY A 265 -2.81 18.21 -8.04
N ARG A 266 -3.21 18.30 -6.77
CA ARG A 266 -4.44 19.03 -6.39
C ARG A 266 -4.28 20.55 -6.43
N THR A 267 -5.34 21.24 -6.79
CA THR A 267 -5.45 22.69 -6.58
C THR A 267 -5.67 23.03 -5.11
N CYS A 268 -5.50 24.30 -4.76
CA CYS A 268 -5.71 24.78 -3.40
C CYS A 268 -7.15 24.51 -2.93
N GLU A 269 -8.14 24.77 -3.76
CA GLU A 269 -9.58 24.66 -3.45
C GLU A 269 -9.98 23.21 -3.21
N GLN A 270 -9.42 22.27 -3.96
CA GLN A 270 -9.68 20.84 -3.81
C GLN A 270 -9.26 20.30 -2.43
N CYS A 271 -8.38 21.00 -1.71
CA CYS A 271 -7.98 20.68 -0.34
C CYS A 271 -8.59 21.63 0.69
N HIS A 272 -8.51 22.95 0.48
CA HIS A 272 -8.82 23.98 1.48
C HIS A 272 -10.29 24.41 1.48
N ALA A 273 -11.03 24.18 0.39
CA ALA A 273 -12.41 24.63 0.23
C ALA A 273 -13.44 23.48 0.24
N THR A 274 -13.07 22.32 0.77
CA THR A 274 -13.98 21.17 0.86
C THR A 274 -15.00 21.34 1.99
N GLU A 275 -16.18 20.74 1.83
CA GLU A 275 -17.21 20.70 2.87
C GLU A 275 -16.64 20.08 4.17
N ALA A 276 -15.86 19.00 4.03
CA ALA A 276 -15.20 18.33 5.15
C ALA A 276 -14.30 19.29 5.93
N VAL A 277 -13.36 19.98 5.26
CA VAL A 277 -12.48 20.96 5.93
C VAL A 277 -13.28 22.07 6.60
N SER A 278 -14.32 22.58 5.93
CA SER A 278 -15.15 23.65 6.49
C SER A 278 -15.85 23.23 7.79
N LEU A 279 -16.44 22.04 7.83
CA LEU A 279 -17.15 21.52 9.00
C LEU A 279 -16.19 21.10 10.12
N LEU A 280 -15.16 20.34 9.80
CA LEU A 280 -14.19 19.82 10.77
C LEU A 280 -13.42 20.96 11.46
N ALA A 281 -13.06 22.03 10.72
CA ALA A 281 -12.43 23.22 11.30
C ALA A 281 -13.32 23.98 12.30
N GLN A 282 -14.64 23.80 12.23
CA GLN A 282 -15.61 24.35 13.18
C GLN A 282 -15.87 23.40 14.36
N GLY A 283 -15.22 22.23 14.41
CA GLY A 283 -15.53 21.18 15.37
C GLY A 283 -16.88 20.50 15.12
N LYS A 284 -17.45 20.65 13.93
CA LYS A 284 -18.70 19.98 13.54
C LYS A 284 -18.40 18.61 12.96
N ARG A 285 -19.29 17.65 13.24
CA ARG A 285 -19.21 16.31 12.66
C ARG A 285 -19.43 16.37 11.16
N TYR A 286 -18.77 15.49 10.43
CA TYR A 286 -18.90 15.32 8.99
C TYR A 286 -19.18 13.85 8.68
N ALA A 287 -20.21 13.59 7.90
CA ALA A 287 -20.54 12.25 7.40
C ALA A 287 -19.94 12.07 5.99
N PRO A 288 -18.86 11.29 5.82
CA PRO A 288 -18.23 11.08 4.52
C PRO A 288 -19.08 10.25 3.56
N GLY A 289 -20.06 9.51 4.08
CA GLY A 289 -20.96 8.71 3.28
C GLY A 289 -22.35 8.63 3.92
N THR A 290 -23.34 8.31 3.08
CA THR A 290 -24.73 8.08 3.50
C THR A 290 -25.20 6.74 2.92
N VAL A 291 -26.21 6.12 3.52
CA VAL A 291 -26.80 4.90 2.95
C VAL A 291 -28.03 5.27 2.13
N LYS A 292 -28.06 4.84 0.86
CA LYS A 292 -29.21 4.96 -0.05
C LYS A 292 -29.46 3.59 -0.67
N ASP A 293 -30.69 3.09 -0.60
CA ASP A 293 -31.10 1.79 -1.15
C ASP A 293 -30.18 0.62 -0.75
N GLY A 294 -29.77 0.59 0.53
CA GLY A 294 -28.87 -0.44 1.08
C GLY A 294 -27.43 -0.35 0.60
N LYS A 295 -27.04 0.73 -0.10
CA LYS A 295 -25.66 0.98 -0.57
C LYS A 295 -25.09 2.21 0.09
N VAL A 296 -23.81 2.16 0.45
CA VAL A 296 -23.07 3.33 0.93
C VAL A 296 -22.69 4.19 -0.27
N VAL A 297 -23.10 5.45 -0.25
CA VAL A 297 -22.73 6.48 -1.22
C VAL A 297 -21.79 7.44 -0.53
N PHE A 298 -20.54 7.48 -0.98
CA PHE A 298 -19.51 8.36 -0.44
C PHE A 298 -19.54 9.73 -1.13
N LYS A 299 -19.28 10.78 -0.35
CA LYS A 299 -18.99 12.12 -0.84
C LYS A 299 -17.60 12.14 -1.45
N THR A 300 -17.38 13.07 -2.38
CA THR A 300 -16.09 13.28 -3.03
C THR A 300 -15.27 14.37 -2.33
N GLY A 301 -13.98 14.45 -2.67
CA GLY A 301 -13.08 15.50 -2.20
C GLY A 301 -12.13 15.07 -1.08
N VAL A 302 -11.36 16.03 -0.56
CA VAL A 302 -10.38 15.80 0.50
C VAL A 302 -11.03 15.82 1.88
N ILE A 303 -10.68 14.82 2.69
CA ILE A 303 -11.14 14.64 4.07
C ILE A 303 -9.90 14.54 4.97
N PRO A 304 -9.60 15.54 5.82
CA PRO A 304 -8.57 15.40 6.83
C PRO A 304 -9.04 14.47 7.96
N LEU A 305 -8.14 13.61 8.44
CA LEU A 305 -8.45 12.67 9.52
C LEU A 305 -8.71 13.41 10.83
N ALA A 306 -9.96 13.32 11.31
CA ALA A 306 -10.40 13.81 12.60
C ALA A 306 -11.37 12.79 13.21
N PRO A 307 -10.87 11.67 13.79
CA PRO A 307 -11.68 10.48 14.06
C PRO A 307 -12.97 10.75 14.87
N GLU A 308 -12.88 11.60 15.89
CA GLU A 308 -14.03 11.98 16.74
C GLU A 308 -15.12 12.81 16.03
N LEU A 309 -14.78 13.40 14.88
CA LEU A 309 -15.68 14.24 14.08
C LEU A 309 -16.13 13.55 12.79
N LEU A 310 -15.67 12.33 12.50
CA LEU A 310 -16.04 11.58 11.30
C LEU A 310 -17.14 10.55 11.60
N ASP A 311 -18.29 10.72 10.95
CA ASP A 311 -19.45 9.84 11.11
C ASP A 311 -19.56 8.86 9.93
N TRP A 312 -19.03 7.66 10.15
CA TRP A 312 -19.06 6.56 9.18
C TRP A 312 -20.35 5.74 9.34
N PRO A 313 -21.17 5.55 8.28
CA PRO A 313 -22.36 4.71 8.36
C PRO A 313 -22.01 3.22 8.42
N PHE A 314 -22.45 2.51 9.46
CA PHE A 314 -22.28 1.05 9.54
C PHE A 314 -23.53 0.32 9.04
N LEU A 315 -23.33 -0.82 8.40
CA LEU A 315 -24.39 -1.68 7.89
C LEU A 315 -24.26 -3.08 8.45
N GLU A 316 -25.37 -3.72 8.72
CA GLU A 316 -25.47 -5.14 9.05
C GLU A 316 -26.15 -5.90 7.92
N LYS A 317 -25.90 -7.21 7.83
CA LYS A 317 -26.51 -8.06 6.82
C LYS A 317 -27.70 -8.80 7.41
N LYS A 318 -28.93 -8.38 7.08
CA LYS A 318 -30.18 -9.02 7.49
C LYS A 318 -30.86 -9.65 6.29
N GLN A 319 -31.12 -10.97 6.34
CA GLN A 319 -31.78 -11.72 5.26
C GLN A 319 -31.14 -11.48 3.87
N GLY A 320 -29.80 -11.41 3.83
CA GLY A 320 -29.05 -11.18 2.59
C GLY A 320 -28.99 -9.72 2.11
N LYS A 321 -29.64 -8.76 2.81
CA LYS A 321 -29.64 -7.34 2.46
C LYS A 321 -28.84 -6.51 3.47
N TRP A 322 -28.09 -5.53 2.96
CA TRP A 322 -27.39 -4.56 3.79
C TRP A 322 -28.37 -3.50 4.32
N THR A 323 -28.43 -3.38 5.64
CA THR A 323 -29.31 -2.44 6.35
C THR A 323 -28.47 -1.57 7.28
N PRO A 324 -28.66 -0.25 7.31
CA PRO A 324 -28.00 0.60 8.30
C PRO A 324 -28.37 0.17 9.72
N PHE A 325 -27.41 0.21 10.63
CA PHE A 325 -27.69 0.13 12.06
C PHE A 325 -26.98 1.27 12.79
N LYS A 326 -27.50 1.62 13.96
CA LYS A 326 -26.83 2.52 14.88
C LYS A 326 -26.08 1.64 15.88
N PRO A 327 -24.73 1.67 15.90
CA PRO A 327 -24.00 0.90 16.88
C PRO A 327 -24.34 1.33 18.31
N GLU A 328 -24.45 0.36 19.20
CA GLU A 328 -24.63 0.62 20.64
C GLU A 328 -23.36 1.19 21.26
N ASN A 329 -22.20 0.76 20.75
CA ASN A 329 -20.88 1.18 21.18
C ASN A 329 -20.26 2.17 20.20
N LYS A 330 -19.41 3.08 20.71
CA LYS A 330 -18.52 3.86 19.83
C LYS A 330 -17.58 2.91 19.08
N PRO A 331 -17.19 3.22 17.84
CA PRO A 331 -16.18 2.46 17.13
C PRO A 331 -14.88 2.37 17.93
N LEU A 332 -14.31 1.18 18.01
CA LEU A 332 -12.89 1.05 18.34
C LEU A 332 -12.11 1.63 17.15
N ILE A 333 -11.28 2.63 17.46
CA ILE A 333 -10.50 3.34 16.46
C ILE A 333 -9.04 2.93 16.62
N GLN A 334 -8.47 2.40 15.53
CA GLN A 334 -7.03 2.16 15.42
C GLN A 334 -6.38 3.25 14.57
N LEU A 335 -5.32 3.85 15.10
CA LEU A 335 -4.39 4.68 14.33
C LEU A 335 -3.19 3.83 13.94
N GLY A 336 -3.42 2.98 12.93
CA GLY A 336 -2.45 1.97 12.54
C GLY A 336 -1.30 2.56 11.74
N VAL A 337 -0.18 1.86 11.74
CA VAL A 337 0.95 2.15 10.83
C VAL A 337 1.48 3.58 11.07
N TYR A 338 1.50 3.98 12.34
CA TYR A 338 1.94 5.30 12.82
C TYR A 338 1.11 6.49 12.26
N ALA A 339 -0.16 6.25 11.92
CA ALA A 339 -1.06 7.34 11.53
C ALA A 339 -1.29 8.31 12.71
N GLU A 340 -1.40 9.59 12.38
CA GLU A 340 -1.79 10.63 13.31
C GLU A 340 -2.97 11.43 12.76
N PRO A 341 -3.93 11.84 13.61
CA PRO A 341 -5.03 12.70 13.22
C PRO A 341 -4.60 14.17 13.20
N PHE A 342 -5.39 15.00 12.53
CA PHE A 342 -5.24 16.45 12.58
C PHE A 342 -5.75 17.00 13.92
N SER A 343 -5.01 17.92 14.50
CA SER A 343 -5.45 18.74 15.62
C SER A 343 -6.48 19.78 15.19
N ALA A 344 -7.25 20.31 16.14
CA ALA A 344 -8.19 21.40 15.89
C ALA A 344 -7.50 22.66 15.31
N LYS A 345 -6.25 22.91 15.69
CA LYS A 345 -5.45 24.04 15.16
C LYS A 345 -5.11 23.81 13.68
N GLU A 346 -4.67 22.61 13.32
CA GLU A 346 -4.33 22.25 11.94
C GLU A 346 -5.57 22.28 11.04
N LEU A 347 -6.71 21.76 11.50
CA LEU A 347 -7.99 21.84 10.77
C LEU A 347 -8.39 23.30 10.49
N LYS A 348 -8.26 24.18 11.49
CA LYS A 348 -8.50 25.63 11.31
C LYS A 348 -7.53 26.26 10.32
N ALA A 349 -6.26 25.85 10.32
CA ALA A 349 -5.27 26.31 9.36
C ALA A 349 -5.60 25.87 7.92
N MET A 350 -6.13 24.65 7.73
CA MET A 350 -6.60 24.19 6.43
C MET A 350 -7.75 25.04 5.88
N LYS A 351 -8.62 25.60 6.71
CA LYS A 351 -9.73 26.46 6.26
C LYS A 351 -9.27 27.87 5.81
N LYS A 352 -8.02 28.26 6.03
CA LYS A 352 -7.57 29.63 5.76
C LYS A 352 -7.79 29.97 4.27
N LYS A 353 -8.54 31.04 4.02
CA LYS A 353 -8.87 31.51 2.67
C LYS A 353 -7.57 31.80 1.93
N GLN A 354 -7.37 31.12 0.80
CA GLN A 354 -6.23 31.35 -0.07
C GLN A 354 -6.56 32.60 -0.91
N VAL A 355 -6.16 33.77 -0.45
CA VAL A 355 -6.30 35.01 -1.22
C VAL A 355 -5.12 35.09 -2.18
N PHE A 356 -5.42 35.01 -3.47
CA PHE A 356 -4.45 35.27 -4.52
C PHE A 356 -4.48 36.75 -4.88
N LYS A 357 -3.31 37.41 -4.82
CA LYS A 357 -3.05 38.60 -5.63
C LYS A 357 -2.12 38.14 -6.76
N PRO A 358 -2.51 38.37 -8.04
CA PRO A 358 -1.70 38.06 -9.21
C PRO A 358 -0.26 38.55 -9.11
#